data_AF-A0A846I3U5-F1
#
_entry.id   AF-A0A846I3U5-F1
#
_cell.length_a   1.000
_cell.length_b   1.000
_cell.length_c   1.000
_cell.angle_alpha   90.00
_cell.angle_beta   90.00
_cell.angle_gamma   90.00
#
_symmetry.space_group_name_H-M   'P 1'
#
loop_
_entity.id
_entity.type
_entity.pdbx_description
1 polymer ?
#
loop_
_entity_poly.entity_id
_entity_poly.type
_entity_poly.pdbx_seq_one_letter_code
_entity_poly.pdbx_strand_id
1 'polypeptide(L)'
;LKNENSIELQTEKARIDSQIAYYQKLQRSTKDKNAKANYANQIAALRQYQKQVLNTTKANQKAQVDSLERSKRALKEYYDDGMKLLDKREKEVKKSLKVQENSFNNTLNEFNEAIKRLGIDTKDLNQNLLNHQAIVILQGEKIKELQNRYKELAKTFGYTAEETIKAKKSLEEAKTELINMSSAVDDAKQKIIDAQKEADKKISDSINNMVDRIKSALKQRYEDELKAQEDHINNELKNLDRWKDESIRRIESFYDAKIEAIDKQLVEEDKADKNAEELKKINQLETALEYEHNEFNKIEIQKELNNLLKEREKRIHKEQLEKQKEQLQKEKENELKNINSIYESNRQSLEKQLEDYRSFCAKKTNDAALQAEAERIIMDNNQKEIIELLHSYEEAYQQAGQSLGEKLVEGFKPKIEELKDMIASIQESFEVARNSALNSMAARSSAINSIQQCSSNASSTSIDNSRSVVNHNSFTFNSPRALSPSEMMRKNEVMIRNLNFSTS
;
A
#
# COMPACT_ATOMS: atom_id res chain seq x y z
N LEU A 1 -93.23 -53.28 -23.66
CA LEU A 1 -94.49 -53.22 -22.88
C LEU A 1 -95.78 -53.07 -23.71
N LYS A 2 -95.82 -52.32 -24.82
CA LYS A 2 -97.04 -52.24 -25.65
C LYS A 2 -97.42 -53.54 -26.39
N ASN A 3 -96.46 -54.42 -26.68
CA ASN A 3 -96.70 -55.58 -27.57
C ASN A 3 -97.20 -56.85 -26.87
N GLU A 4 -96.58 -57.29 -25.77
CA GLU A 4 -96.90 -58.61 -25.18
C GLU A 4 -98.32 -58.65 -24.58
N ASN A 5 -98.71 -57.65 -23.78
CA ASN A 5 -100.08 -57.52 -23.27
C ASN A 5 -101.13 -57.29 -24.37
N SER A 6 -100.74 -56.78 -25.56
CA SER A 6 -101.65 -56.59 -26.68
C SER A 6 -101.92 -57.90 -27.42
N ILE A 7 -100.92 -58.78 -27.54
CA ILE A 7 -101.03 -60.06 -28.24
C ILE A 7 -101.87 -61.05 -27.41
N GLU A 8 -101.63 -61.15 -26.10
CA GLU A 8 -102.41 -62.02 -25.22
C GLU A 8 -103.87 -61.55 -25.11
N LEU A 9 -104.11 -60.24 -25.03
CA LEU A 9 -105.46 -59.66 -25.02
C LEU A 9 -106.19 -59.88 -26.35
N GLN A 10 -105.51 -59.71 -27.48
CA GLN A 10 -106.10 -59.95 -28.80
C GLN A 10 -106.46 -61.43 -28.96
N THR A 11 -105.60 -62.32 -28.48
CA THR A 11 -105.82 -63.78 -28.47
C THR A 11 -107.02 -64.16 -27.59
N GLU A 12 -107.08 -63.66 -26.36
CA GLU A 12 -108.19 -63.95 -25.43
C GLU A 12 -109.51 -63.32 -25.91
N LYS A 13 -109.46 -62.11 -26.48
CA LYS A 13 -110.65 -61.49 -27.11
C LYS A 13 -111.16 -62.33 -28.29
N ALA A 14 -110.27 -62.76 -29.19
CA ALA A 14 -110.63 -63.61 -30.33
C ALA A 14 -111.20 -64.96 -29.89
N ARG A 15 -110.68 -65.53 -28.80
CA ARG A 15 -111.20 -66.75 -28.15
C ARG A 15 -112.62 -66.55 -27.62
N ILE A 16 -112.86 -65.46 -26.89
CA ILE A 16 -114.20 -65.14 -26.34
C ILE A 16 -115.19 -64.85 -27.49
N ASP A 17 -114.78 -64.09 -28.51
CA ASP A 17 -115.59 -63.80 -29.70
C ASP A 17 -115.98 -65.09 -30.43
N SER A 18 -115.05 -66.04 -30.55
CA SER A 18 -115.31 -67.38 -31.13
C SER A 18 -116.30 -68.20 -30.31
N GLN A 19 -116.21 -68.16 -28.97
CA GLN A 19 -117.17 -68.83 -28.08
C GLN A 19 -118.55 -68.20 -28.13
N ILE A 20 -118.63 -66.87 -28.20
CA ILE A 20 -119.90 -66.14 -28.38
C ILE A 20 -120.54 -66.56 -29.71
N ALA A 21 -119.78 -66.60 -30.80
CA ALA A 21 -120.28 -67.02 -32.12
C ALA A 21 -120.78 -68.48 -32.10
N TYR A 22 -120.07 -69.37 -31.41
CA TYR A 22 -120.49 -70.77 -31.21
C TYR A 22 -121.85 -70.87 -30.49
N TYR A 23 -122.01 -70.20 -29.35
CA TYR A 23 -123.28 -70.22 -28.61
C TYR A 23 -124.41 -69.49 -29.36
N GLN A 24 -124.12 -68.44 -30.13
CA GLN A 24 -125.10 -67.79 -31.01
C GLN A 24 -125.62 -68.74 -32.09
N LYS A 25 -124.73 -69.57 -32.67
CA LYS A 25 -125.11 -70.59 -33.66
C LYS A 25 -126.04 -71.64 -33.04
N LEU A 26 -125.67 -72.17 -31.86
CA LEU A 26 -126.49 -73.13 -31.12
C LEU A 26 -127.86 -72.57 -30.72
N GLN A 27 -127.91 -71.31 -30.30
CA GLN A 27 -129.14 -70.61 -29.95
C GLN A 27 -130.08 -70.42 -31.14
N ARG A 28 -129.54 -70.17 -32.34
CA ARG A 28 -130.32 -70.01 -33.58
C ARG A 28 -130.86 -71.34 -34.10
N SER A 29 -130.14 -72.45 -33.89
CA SER A 29 -130.50 -73.76 -34.41
C SER A 29 -131.44 -74.58 -33.51
N THR A 30 -131.55 -74.25 -32.22
CA THR A 30 -132.39 -75.01 -31.27
C THR A 30 -133.86 -74.57 -31.29
N LYS A 31 -134.78 -75.54 -31.21
CA LYS A 31 -136.23 -75.32 -31.03
C LYS A 31 -136.67 -75.40 -29.57
N ASP A 32 -135.79 -75.87 -28.67
CA ASP A 32 -136.04 -75.99 -27.23
C ASP A 32 -135.91 -74.62 -26.54
N LYS A 33 -136.98 -74.16 -25.88
CA LYS A 33 -137.02 -72.86 -25.19
C LYS A 33 -136.01 -72.78 -24.03
N ASN A 34 -135.83 -73.85 -23.27
CA ASN A 34 -134.93 -73.89 -22.13
C ASN A 34 -133.47 -73.88 -22.59
N ALA A 35 -133.14 -74.65 -23.63
CA ALA A 35 -131.80 -74.62 -24.25
C ALA A 35 -131.49 -73.22 -24.84
N LYS A 36 -132.47 -72.60 -25.50
CA LYS A 36 -132.33 -71.24 -26.07
C LYS A 36 -132.08 -70.17 -25.00
N ALA A 37 -132.76 -70.27 -23.85
CA ALA A 37 -132.55 -69.40 -22.70
C ALA A 37 -131.17 -69.63 -22.04
N ASN A 38 -130.75 -70.89 -21.92
CA ASN A 38 -129.43 -71.24 -21.39
C ASN A 38 -128.30 -70.69 -22.27
N TYR A 39 -128.38 -70.87 -23.60
CA TYR A 39 -127.40 -70.26 -24.53
C TYR A 39 -127.43 -68.72 -24.49
N ALA A 40 -128.59 -68.09 -24.29
CA ALA A 40 -128.68 -66.64 -24.07
C ALA A 40 -127.89 -66.20 -22.84
N ASN A 41 -128.04 -66.94 -21.73
CA ASN A 41 -127.32 -66.68 -20.48
C ASN A 41 -125.81 -66.87 -20.66
N GLN A 42 -125.38 -67.90 -21.39
CA GLN A 42 -123.95 -68.11 -21.70
C GLN A 42 -123.36 -67.00 -22.55
N ILE A 43 -124.08 -66.53 -23.58
CA ILE A 43 -123.67 -65.36 -24.37
C ILE A 43 -123.57 -64.10 -23.49
N ALA A 44 -124.53 -63.89 -22.59
CA ALA A 44 -124.52 -62.76 -21.67
C ALA A 44 -123.32 -62.83 -20.70
N ALA A 45 -123.02 -64.00 -20.14
CA ALA A 45 -121.88 -64.22 -19.27
C ALA A 45 -120.54 -63.98 -20.00
N LEU A 46 -120.39 -64.50 -21.22
CA LEU A 46 -119.19 -64.26 -22.04
C LEU A 46 -119.01 -62.79 -22.41
N ARG A 47 -120.11 -62.07 -22.72
CA ARG A 47 -120.06 -60.61 -22.96
C ARG A 47 -119.65 -59.82 -21.71
N GLN A 48 -120.10 -60.24 -20.52
CA GLN A 48 -119.68 -59.62 -19.26
C GLN A 48 -118.20 -59.88 -18.98
N TYR A 49 -117.73 -61.11 -19.16
CA TYR A 49 -116.31 -61.47 -19.03
C TYR A 49 -115.44 -60.68 -20.01
N GLN A 50 -115.83 -60.57 -21.28
CA GLN A 50 -115.14 -59.76 -22.28
C GLN A 50 -115.01 -58.28 -21.85
N LYS A 51 -116.09 -57.71 -21.29
CA LYS A 51 -116.10 -56.34 -20.77
C LYS A 51 -115.18 -56.19 -19.56
N GLN A 52 -115.15 -57.17 -18.67
CA GLN A 52 -114.29 -57.18 -17.49
C GLN A 52 -112.81 -57.23 -17.88
N VAL A 53 -112.41 -58.15 -18.77
CA VAL A 53 -111.04 -58.28 -19.29
C VAL A 53 -110.58 -56.98 -19.96
N LEU A 54 -111.43 -56.36 -20.79
CA LEU A 54 -111.08 -55.08 -21.43
C LEU A 54 -110.89 -53.96 -20.40
N ASN A 55 -111.74 -53.90 -19.38
CA ASN A 55 -111.67 -52.87 -18.36
C ASN A 55 -110.44 -53.03 -17.44
N THR A 56 -110.12 -54.25 -17.01
CA THR A 56 -108.93 -54.53 -16.19
C THR A 56 -107.64 -54.26 -16.97
N THR A 57 -107.56 -54.62 -18.24
CA THR A 57 -106.38 -54.32 -19.07
C THR A 57 -106.22 -52.82 -19.29
N LYS A 58 -107.30 -52.08 -19.57
CA LYS A 58 -107.24 -50.61 -19.67
C LYS A 58 -106.79 -49.97 -18.35
N ALA A 59 -107.28 -50.46 -17.21
CA ALA A 59 -106.89 -49.98 -15.89
C ALA A 59 -105.40 -50.24 -15.60
N ASN A 60 -104.90 -51.44 -15.91
CA ASN A 60 -103.49 -51.80 -15.73
C ASN A 60 -102.55 -51.00 -16.65
N GLN A 61 -102.93 -50.82 -17.93
CA GLN A 61 -102.18 -49.97 -18.86
C GLN A 61 -102.15 -48.52 -18.37
N LYS A 62 -103.29 -48.00 -17.90
CA LYS A 62 -103.36 -46.66 -17.32
C LYS A 62 -102.47 -46.54 -16.09
N ALA A 63 -102.49 -47.51 -15.17
CA ALA A 63 -101.64 -47.49 -13.98
C ALA A 63 -100.14 -47.53 -14.32
N GLN A 64 -99.72 -48.32 -15.33
CA GLN A 64 -98.35 -48.35 -15.83
C GLN A 64 -97.94 -47.03 -16.47
N VAL A 65 -98.78 -46.45 -17.31
CA VAL A 65 -98.54 -45.13 -17.94
C VAL A 65 -98.42 -44.05 -16.86
N ASP A 66 -99.38 -43.98 -15.94
CA ASP A 66 -99.38 -43.02 -14.84
C ASP A 66 -98.12 -43.19 -13.96
N SER A 67 -97.65 -44.42 -13.75
CA SER A 67 -96.39 -44.69 -13.02
C SER A 67 -95.15 -44.22 -13.80
N LEU A 68 -95.06 -44.49 -15.09
CA LEU A 68 -93.95 -44.03 -15.94
C LEU A 68 -93.93 -42.50 -16.03
N GLU A 69 -95.09 -41.87 -16.09
CA GLU A 69 -95.22 -40.42 -16.16
C GLU A 69 -94.80 -39.75 -14.85
N ARG A 70 -95.12 -40.36 -13.70
CA ARG A 70 -94.56 -39.98 -12.39
C ARG A 70 -93.04 -40.12 -12.36
N SER A 71 -92.48 -41.25 -12.78
CA SER A 71 -91.03 -41.46 -12.81
C SER A 71 -90.32 -40.48 -13.75
N LYS A 72 -90.90 -40.19 -14.91
CA LYS A 72 -90.39 -39.19 -15.86
C LYS A 72 -90.37 -37.79 -15.25
N ARG A 73 -91.44 -37.40 -14.53
CA ARG A 73 -91.51 -36.11 -13.84
C ARG A 73 -90.45 -36.02 -12.74
N ALA A 74 -90.33 -37.06 -11.91
CA ALA A 74 -89.30 -37.11 -10.87
C ALA A 74 -87.89 -37.01 -11.46
N LEU A 75 -87.57 -37.74 -12.54
CA LEU A 75 -86.27 -37.67 -13.20
C LEU A 75 -85.97 -36.27 -13.75
N LYS A 76 -86.99 -35.60 -14.31
CA LYS A 76 -86.87 -34.22 -14.78
C LYS A 76 -86.60 -33.24 -13.62
N GLU A 77 -87.33 -33.38 -12.51
CA GLU A 77 -87.11 -32.58 -11.30
C GLU A 77 -85.69 -32.79 -10.74
N TYR A 78 -85.21 -34.04 -10.65
CA TYR A 78 -83.84 -34.34 -10.23
C TYR A 78 -82.79 -33.71 -11.16
N TYR A 79 -82.99 -33.74 -12.47
CA TYR A 79 -82.08 -33.12 -13.42
C TYR A 79 -82.09 -31.59 -13.27
N ASP A 80 -83.27 -30.97 -13.20
CA ASP A 80 -83.42 -29.52 -13.05
C ASP A 80 -82.81 -29.03 -11.73
N ASP A 81 -83.00 -29.76 -10.63
CA ASP A 81 -82.38 -29.44 -9.34
C ASP A 81 -80.87 -29.67 -9.34
N GLY A 82 -80.40 -30.72 -10.00
CA GLY A 82 -78.97 -30.95 -10.24
C GLY A 82 -78.32 -29.78 -10.98
N MET A 83 -78.96 -29.29 -12.05
CA MET A 83 -78.48 -28.13 -12.81
C MET A 83 -78.48 -26.84 -11.98
N LYS A 84 -79.51 -26.59 -11.17
CA LYS A 84 -79.53 -25.44 -10.24
C LYS A 84 -78.42 -25.52 -9.20
N LEU A 85 -78.16 -26.70 -8.64
CA LEU A 85 -77.06 -26.90 -7.69
C LEU A 85 -75.69 -26.64 -8.35
N LEU A 86 -75.53 -27.07 -9.60
CA LEU A 86 -74.31 -26.85 -10.38
C LEU A 86 -74.08 -25.36 -10.67
N ASP A 87 -75.12 -24.64 -11.12
CA ASP A 87 -75.07 -23.19 -11.35
C ASP A 87 -74.81 -22.40 -10.05
N LYS A 88 -75.44 -22.79 -8.94
CA LYS A 88 -75.16 -22.20 -7.62
C LYS A 88 -73.71 -22.42 -7.21
N ARG A 89 -73.19 -23.64 -7.35
CA ARG A 89 -71.81 -23.98 -6.99
C ARG A 89 -70.81 -23.25 -7.87
N GLU A 90 -71.08 -23.12 -9.18
CA GLU A 90 -70.26 -22.32 -10.09
C GLU A 90 -70.17 -20.86 -9.65
N LYS A 91 -71.30 -20.24 -9.28
CA LYS A 91 -71.33 -18.86 -8.78
C LYS A 91 -70.55 -18.68 -7.47
N GLU A 92 -70.70 -19.61 -6.53
CA GLU A 92 -69.97 -19.57 -5.26
C GLU A 92 -68.46 -19.72 -5.46
N VAL A 93 -68.03 -20.65 -6.34
CA VAL A 93 -66.61 -20.83 -6.70
C VAL A 93 -66.05 -19.57 -7.36
N LYS A 94 -66.75 -18.97 -8.34
CA LYS A 94 -66.31 -17.71 -8.97
C LYS A 94 -66.17 -16.56 -7.96
N LYS A 95 -67.10 -16.45 -7.01
CA LYS A 95 -67.04 -15.42 -5.96
C LYS A 95 -65.82 -15.64 -5.05
N SER A 96 -65.59 -16.86 -4.59
CA SER A 96 -64.42 -17.20 -3.76
C SER A 96 -63.10 -16.96 -4.50
N LEU A 97 -63.04 -17.34 -5.78
CA LEU A 97 -61.86 -17.15 -6.61
C LEU A 97 -61.49 -15.68 -6.76
N LYS A 98 -62.49 -14.81 -6.97
CA LYS A 98 -62.29 -13.36 -7.10
C LYS A 98 -61.75 -12.73 -5.81
N VAL A 99 -62.19 -13.20 -4.64
CA VAL A 99 -61.65 -12.75 -3.35
C VAL A 99 -60.19 -13.16 -3.20
N GLN A 100 -59.86 -14.42 -3.52
CA GLN A 100 -58.46 -14.89 -3.50
C GLN A 100 -57.58 -14.14 -4.51
N GLU A 101 -58.09 -13.86 -5.71
CA GLU A 101 -57.37 -13.12 -6.74
C GLU A 101 -57.04 -11.69 -6.29
N ASN A 102 -58.00 -10.99 -5.67
CA ASN A 102 -57.76 -9.67 -5.11
C ASN A 102 -56.70 -9.69 -4.01
N SER A 103 -56.78 -10.66 -3.09
CA SER A 103 -55.78 -10.82 -2.03
C SER A 103 -54.38 -11.06 -2.60
N PHE A 104 -54.29 -11.97 -3.58
CA PHE A 104 -53.04 -12.31 -4.27
C PHE A 104 -52.44 -11.09 -4.99
N ASN A 105 -53.26 -10.34 -5.73
CA ASN A 105 -52.82 -9.14 -6.44
C ASN A 105 -52.33 -8.05 -5.48
N ASN A 106 -52.97 -7.90 -4.31
CA ASN A 106 -52.50 -6.97 -3.28
C ASN A 106 -51.11 -7.37 -2.77
N THR A 107 -50.90 -8.65 -2.45
CA THR A 107 -49.59 -9.16 -2.02
C THR A 107 -48.51 -8.95 -3.09
N LEU A 108 -48.81 -9.19 -4.36
CA LEU A 108 -47.86 -8.91 -5.45
C LEU A 108 -47.52 -7.42 -5.57
N ASN A 109 -48.50 -6.54 -5.37
CA ASN A 109 -48.26 -5.10 -5.38
C ASN A 109 -47.37 -4.65 -4.22
N GLU A 110 -47.55 -5.22 -3.04
CA GLU A 110 -46.67 -4.96 -1.88
C GLU A 110 -45.21 -5.32 -2.19
N PHE A 111 -44.98 -6.50 -2.77
CA PHE A 111 -43.63 -6.89 -3.21
C PHE A 111 -43.08 -5.94 -4.28
N ASN A 112 -43.88 -5.59 -5.29
CA ASN A 112 -43.44 -4.69 -6.36
C ASN A 112 -43.07 -3.30 -5.83
N GLU A 113 -43.86 -2.74 -4.92
CA GLU A 113 -43.56 -1.44 -4.30
C GLU A 113 -42.33 -1.51 -3.38
N ALA A 114 -42.16 -2.59 -2.62
CA ALA A 114 -40.96 -2.79 -1.80
C ALA A 114 -39.69 -2.90 -2.67
N ILE A 115 -39.73 -3.70 -3.75
CA ILE A 115 -38.63 -3.82 -4.71
C ILE A 115 -38.31 -2.48 -5.35
N LYS A 116 -39.35 -1.72 -5.77
CA LYS A 116 -39.18 -0.40 -6.36
C LYS A 116 -38.53 0.60 -5.42
N ARG A 117 -38.91 0.61 -4.14
CA ARG A 117 -38.31 1.49 -3.12
C ARG A 117 -36.84 1.16 -2.88
N LEU A 118 -36.50 -0.13 -2.78
CA LEU A 118 -35.12 -0.59 -2.59
C LEU A 118 -34.25 -0.36 -3.83
N GLY A 119 -34.86 -0.33 -5.02
CA GLY A 119 -34.15 -0.07 -6.28
C GLY A 119 -33.70 1.39 -6.47
N ILE A 120 -34.03 2.29 -5.54
CA ILE A 120 -33.57 3.68 -5.57
C ILE A 120 -32.10 3.74 -5.14
N ASP A 121 -31.26 4.33 -6.00
CA ASP A 121 -29.84 4.52 -5.72
C ASP A 121 -29.63 5.46 -4.52
N THR A 122 -28.94 4.95 -3.50
CA THR A 122 -28.64 5.67 -2.26
C THR A 122 -27.34 6.49 -2.33
N LYS A 123 -26.55 6.33 -3.41
CA LYS A 123 -25.17 6.82 -3.56
C LYS A 123 -24.14 6.21 -2.59
N ASP A 124 -24.57 5.32 -1.70
CA ASP A 124 -23.69 4.52 -0.86
C ASP A 124 -23.61 3.10 -1.45
N LEU A 125 -22.41 2.67 -1.81
CA LEU A 125 -22.21 1.38 -2.49
C LEU A 125 -22.57 0.18 -1.59
N ASN A 126 -22.29 0.26 -0.28
CA ASN A 126 -22.61 -0.81 0.66
C ASN A 126 -24.12 -0.87 0.90
N GLN A 127 -24.77 0.28 1.07
CA GLN A 127 -26.21 0.34 1.21
C GLN A 127 -26.93 -0.14 -0.06
N ASN A 128 -26.42 0.21 -1.24
CA ASN A 128 -26.93 -0.31 -2.51
C ASN A 128 -26.77 -1.83 -2.64
N LEU A 129 -25.63 -2.40 -2.19
CA LEU A 129 -25.44 -3.85 -2.17
C LEU A 129 -26.47 -4.54 -1.25
N LEU A 130 -26.68 -4.02 -0.04
CA LEU A 130 -27.69 -4.52 0.90
C LEU A 130 -29.11 -4.43 0.29
N ASN A 131 -29.43 -3.30 -0.36
CA ASN A 131 -30.71 -3.12 -1.04
C ASN A 131 -30.90 -4.14 -2.18
N HIS A 132 -29.88 -4.39 -3.01
CA HIS A 132 -29.95 -5.39 -4.07
C HIS A 132 -30.11 -6.81 -3.52
N GLN A 133 -29.44 -7.16 -2.42
CA GLN A 133 -29.65 -8.46 -1.74
C GLN A 133 -31.08 -8.60 -1.20
N ALA A 134 -31.63 -7.53 -0.61
CA ALA A 134 -33.01 -7.51 -0.14
C ALA A 134 -34.03 -7.66 -1.28
N ILE A 135 -33.78 -7.02 -2.43
CA ILE A 135 -34.59 -7.17 -3.65
C ILE A 135 -34.63 -8.64 -4.11
N VAL A 136 -33.48 -9.33 -4.13
CA VAL A 136 -33.40 -10.76 -4.49
C VAL A 136 -34.24 -11.63 -3.55
N ILE A 137 -34.20 -11.35 -2.24
CA ILE A 137 -35.01 -12.06 -1.24
C ILE A 137 -36.51 -11.85 -1.52
N LEU A 138 -36.94 -10.59 -1.66
CA LEU A 138 -38.34 -10.24 -1.92
C LEU A 138 -38.85 -10.83 -3.24
N GLN A 139 -38.03 -10.81 -4.30
CA GLN A 139 -38.38 -11.45 -5.57
C GLN A 139 -38.51 -12.98 -5.41
N GLY A 140 -37.67 -13.60 -4.58
CA GLY A 140 -37.79 -15.01 -4.21
C GLY A 140 -39.10 -15.34 -3.50
N GLU A 141 -39.58 -14.47 -2.61
CA GLU A 141 -40.88 -14.61 -1.95
C GLU A 141 -42.04 -14.42 -2.93
N LYS A 142 -41.98 -13.41 -3.80
CA LYS A 142 -42.94 -13.20 -4.90
C LYS A 142 -43.06 -14.43 -5.80
N ILE A 143 -41.93 -15.09 -6.14
CA ILE A 143 -41.91 -16.33 -6.91
C ILE A 143 -42.63 -17.46 -6.19
N LYS A 144 -42.47 -17.59 -4.86
CA LYS A 144 -43.18 -18.61 -4.06
C LYS A 144 -44.70 -18.40 -4.13
N GLU A 145 -45.17 -17.16 -4.00
CA GLU A 145 -46.60 -16.84 -4.13
C GLU A 145 -47.13 -17.16 -5.53
N LEU A 146 -46.41 -16.76 -6.59
CA LEU A 146 -46.76 -17.10 -7.98
C LEU A 146 -46.80 -18.61 -8.21
N GLN A 147 -45.86 -19.36 -7.63
CA GLN A 147 -45.79 -20.81 -7.75
C GLN A 147 -46.97 -21.49 -7.03
N ASN A 148 -47.35 -21.00 -5.85
CA ASN A 148 -48.52 -21.49 -5.13
C ASN A 148 -49.80 -21.23 -5.93
N ARG A 149 -49.98 -20.01 -6.44
CA ARG A 149 -51.13 -19.65 -7.27
C ARG A 149 -51.24 -20.50 -8.53
N TYR A 150 -50.12 -20.73 -9.23
CA TYR A 150 -50.08 -21.62 -10.39
C TYR A 150 -50.52 -23.05 -10.05
N LYS A 151 -50.02 -23.62 -8.94
CA LYS A 151 -50.39 -24.97 -8.48
C LYS A 151 -51.88 -25.07 -8.13
N GLU A 152 -52.43 -24.06 -7.46
CA GLU A 152 -53.85 -24.01 -7.13
C GLU A 152 -54.72 -23.97 -8.38
N LEU A 153 -54.44 -23.04 -9.31
CA LEU A 153 -55.19 -22.89 -10.55
C LEU A 153 -55.11 -24.14 -11.43
N ALA A 154 -53.94 -24.77 -11.51
CA ALA A 154 -53.77 -26.04 -12.23
C ALA A 154 -54.60 -27.17 -11.61
N LYS A 155 -54.72 -27.22 -10.28
CA LYS A 155 -55.54 -28.21 -9.58
C LYS A 155 -57.05 -27.96 -9.75
N THR A 156 -57.48 -26.70 -9.82
CA THR A 156 -58.91 -26.35 -9.91
C THR A 156 -59.44 -26.35 -11.34
N PHE A 157 -58.65 -25.86 -12.31
CA PHE A 157 -59.09 -25.66 -13.69
C PHE A 157 -58.33 -26.51 -14.72
N GLY A 158 -57.24 -27.14 -14.32
CA GLY A 158 -56.34 -27.87 -15.22
C GLY A 158 -55.23 -26.99 -15.81
N TYR A 159 -54.23 -27.65 -16.40
CA TYR A 159 -53.02 -27.00 -16.92
C TYR A 159 -53.23 -26.20 -18.20
N THR A 160 -54.29 -26.50 -18.97
CA THR A 160 -54.60 -25.86 -20.24
C THR A 160 -55.57 -24.69 -20.11
N ALA A 161 -56.09 -24.43 -18.90
CA ALA A 161 -56.96 -23.29 -18.65
C ALA A 161 -56.19 -21.98 -18.83
N GLU A 162 -56.88 -20.95 -19.34
CA GLU A 162 -56.27 -19.67 -19.69
C GLU A 162 -55.62 -18.98 -18.48
N GLU A 163 -56.28 -19.02 -17.32
CA GLU A 163 -55.80 -18.46 -16.05
C GLU A 163 -54.53 -19.18 -15.56
N THR A 164 -54.48 -20.50 -15.71
CA THR A 164 -53.31 -21.31 -15.35
C THR A 164 -52.11 -20.99 -16.25
N ILE A 165 -52.35 -20.80 -17.55
CA ILE A 165 -51.30 -20.40 -18.51
C ILE A 165 -50.77 -19.00 -18.17
N LYS A 166 -51.65 -18.03 -17.88
CA LYS A 166 -51.25 -16.68 -17.46
C LYS A 166 -50.40 -16.70 -16.19
N ALA A 167 -50.81 -17.44 -15.16
CA ALA A 167 -50.05 -17.59 -13.92
C ALA A 167 -48.67 -18.23 -14.16
N LYS A 168 -48.58 -19.23 -15.05
CA LYS A 168 -47.30 -19.84 -15.44
C LYS A 168 -46.38 -18.82 -16.11
N LYS A 169 -46.90 -18.01 -17.03
CA LYS A 169 -46.12 -16.98 -17.72
C LYS A 169 -45.54 -15.97 -16.72
N SER A 170 -46.37 -15.45 -15.82
CA SER A 170 -45.90 -14.51 -14.78
C SER A 170 -44.86 -15.13 -13.84
N LEU A 171 -44.98 -16.43 -13.52
CA LEU A 171 -43.97 -17.15 -12.74
C LEU A 171 -42.62 -17.23 -13.47
N GLU A 172 -42.61 -17.56 -14.76
CA GLU A 172 -41.36 -17.65 -15.54
C GLU A 172 -40.72 -16.26 -15.77
N GLU A 173 -41.54 -15.23 -15.98
CA GLU A 173 -41.07 -13.83 -16.03
C GLU A 173 -40.40 -13.44 -14.71
N ALA A 174 -41.04 -13.71 -13.57
CA ALA A 174 -40.47 -13.40 -12.26
C ALA A 174 -39.15 -14.15 -11.97
N LYS A 175 -39.00 -15.40 -12.42
CA LYS A 175 -37.74 -16.15 -12.33
C LYS A 175 -36.65 -15.53 -13.19
N THR A 176 -37.00 -15.05 -14.38
CA THR A 176 -36.05 -14.37 -15.27
C THR A 176 -35.57 -13.06 -14.66
N GLU A 177 -36.49 -12.29 -14.06
CA GLU A 177 -36.16 -11.08 -13.30
C GLU A 177 -35.20 -11.38 -12.14
N LEU A 178 -35.40 -12.47 -11.39
CA LEU A 178 -34.52 -12.88 -10.29
C LEU A 178 -33.08 -13.12 -10.75
N ILE A 179 -32.90 -13.74 -11.92
CA ILE A 179 -31.57 -13.96 -12.51
C ILE A 179 -30.90 -12.62 -12.80
N ASN A 180 -31.62 -11.69 -13.44
CA ASN A 180 -31.09 -10.35 -13.75
C ASN A 180 -30.77 -9.55 -12.47
N MET A 181 -31.60 -9.65 -11.43
CA MET A 181 -31.35 -9.02 -10.13
C MET A 181 -30.14 -9.62 -9.42
N SER A 182 -29.90 -10.92 -9.57
CA SER A 182 -28.72 -11.59 -9.01
C SER A 182 -27.44 -11.09 -9.68
N SER A 183 -27.46 -10.89 -11.00
CA SER A 183 -26.33 -10.27 -11.71
C SER A 183 -26.05 -8.84 -11.21
N ALA A 184 -27.09 -8.05 -10.91
CA ALA A 184 -26.92 -6.71 -10.36
C ALA A 184 -26.24 -6.71 -8.96
N VAL A 185 -26.45 -7.75 -8.14
CA VAL A 185 -25.71 -7.93 -6.88
C VAL A 185 -24.23 -8.14 -7.15
N ASP A 186 -23.88 -8.95 -8.14
CA ASP A 186 -22.48 -9.22 -8.47
C ASP A 186 -21.79 -7.98 -9.08
N ASP A 187 -22.50 -7.22 -9.92
CA ASP A 187 -22.02 -5.91 -10.42
C ASP A 187 -21.79 -4.91 -9.26
N ALA A 188 -22.68 -4.88 -8.26
CA ALA A 188 -22.51 -4.02 -7.10
C ALA A 188 -21.30 -4.41 -6.25
N LYS A 189 -21.07 -5.72 -6.03
CA LYS A 189 -19.84 -6.21 -5.38
C LYS A 189 -18.60 -5.81 -6.16
N GLN A 190 -18.63 -5.94 -7.49
CA GLN A 190 -17.49 -5.59 -8.33
C GLN A 190 -17.16 -4.09 -8.23
N LYS A 191 -18.18 -3.21 -8.24
CA LYS A 191 -17.99 -1.76 -8.04
C LYS A 191 -17.35 -1.43 -6.69
N ILE A 192 -17.70 -2.15 -5.61
CA ILE A 192 -17.06 -1.97 -4.30
C ILE A 192 -15.59 -2.39 -4.36
N ILE A 193 -15.28 -3.52 -4.99
CA ILE A 193 -13.91 -4.01 -5.17
C ILE A 193 -13.09 -3.01 -5.99
N ASP A 194 -13.65 -2.49 -7.08
CA ASP A 194 -12.96 -1.53 -7.95
C ASP A 194 -12.73 -0.19 -7.25
N ALA A 195 -13.72 0.29 -6.48
CA ALA A 195 -13.57 1.49 -5.67
C ALA A 195 -12.48 1.32 -4.59
N GLN A 196 -12.39 0.14 -3.97
CA GLN A 196 -11.35 -0.18 -3.01
C GLN A 196 -9.96 -0.21 -3.68
N LYS A 197 -9.82 -0.88 -4.83
CA LYS A 197 -8.57 -0.90 -5.61
C LYS A 197 -8.09 0.49 -6.01
N GLU A 198 -9.00 1.36 -6.44
CA GLU A 198 -8.67 2.73 -6.82
C GLU A 198 -8.22 3.56 -5.60
N ALA A 199 -8.87 3.38 -4.44
CA ALA A 199 -8.41 3.98 -3.20
C ALA A 199 -7.00 3.48 -2.82
N ASP A 200 -6.77 2.18 -2.88
CA ASP A 200 -5.49 1.57 -2.52
C ASP A 200 -4.37 2.02 -3.47
N LYS A 201 -4.66 2.15 -4.76
CA LYS A 201 -3.73 2.70 -5.75
C LYS A 201 -3.34 4.14 -5.43
N LYS A 202 -4.30 5.02 -5.10
CA LYS A 202 -4.00 6.41 -4.73
C LYS A 202 -3.11 6.51 -3.50
N ILE A 203 -3.31 5.63 -2.53
CA ILE A 203 -2.45 5.58 -1.33
C ILE A 203 -1.05 5.11 -1.71
N SER A 204 -0.93 4.05 -2.52
CA SER A 204 0.36 3.57 -3.03
C SER A 204 1.12 4.65 -3.79
N ASP A 205 0.45 5.39 -4.69
CA ASP A 205 1.03 6.52 -5.42
C ASP A 205 1.50 7.62 -4.46
N SER A 206 0.76 7.90 -3.39
CA SER A 206 1.16 8.87 -2.36
C SER A 206 2.40 8.42 -1.58
N ILE A 207 2.51 7.14 -1.25
CA ILE A 207 3.68 6.57 -0.56
C ILE A 207 4.91 6.64 -1.46
N ASN A 208 4.78 6.25 -2.74
CA ASN A 208 5.88 6.31 -3.70
C ASN A 208 6.38 7.76 -3.87
N ASN A 209 5.47 8.72 -4.02
CA ASN A 209 5.83 10.14 -4.08
C ASN A 209 6.54 10.63 -2.80
N MET A 210 6.19 10.10 -1.63
CA MET A 210 6.87 10.42 -0.38
C MET A 210 8.30 9.87 -0.37
N VAL A 211 8.47 8.60 -0.74
CA VAL A 211 9.79 7.96 -0.85
C VAL A 211 10.69 8.75 -1.79
N ASP A 212 10.19 9.16 -2.96
CA ASP A 212 10.95 9.94 -3.93
C ASP A 212 11.37 11.32 -3.40
N ARG A 213 10.50 11.99 -2.65
CA ARG A 213 10.83 13.26 -1.98
C ARG A 213 11.90 13.07 -0.91
N ILE A 214 11.84 12.02 -0.10
CA ILE A 214 12.85 11.71 0.90
C ILE A 214 14.20 11.38 0.23
N LYS A 215 14.20 10.55 -0.82
CA LYS A 215 15.41 10.26 -1.61
C LYS A 215 16.07 11.53 -2.14
N SER A 216 15.27 12.44 -2.70
CA SER A 216 15.75 13.72 -3.23
C SER A 216 16.35 14.61 -2.14
N ALA A 217 15.69 14.72 -0.99
CA ALA A 217 16.21 15.48 0.16
C ALA A 217 17.50 14.88 0.72
N LEU A 218 17.58 13.55 0.86
CA LEU A 218 18.80 12.85 1.30
C LEU A 218 19.94 13.06 0.32
N LYS A 219 19.68 12.93 -0.99
CA LYS A 219 20.69 13.17 -2.03
C LYS A 219 21.23 14.60 -1.96
N GLN A 220 20.34 15.58 -1.91
CA GLN A 220 20.72 16.99 -1.82
C GLN A 220 21.55 17.26 -0.56
N ARG A 221 21.18 16.68 0.58
CA ARG A 221 21.98 16.79 1.81
C ARG A 221 23.40 16.27 1.62
N TYR A 222 23.59 15.08 1.05
CA TYR A 222 24.92 14.52 0.83
C TYR A 222 25.74 15.34 -0.18
N GLU A 223 25.10 15.93 -1.19
CA GLU A 223 25.74 16.86 -2.13
C GLU A 223 26.19 18.16 -1.45
N ASP A 224 25.35 18.74 -0.59
CA ASP A 224 25.69 19.93 0.20
C ASP A 224 26.82 19.66 1.21
N GLU A 225 26.80 18.50 1.88
CA GLU A 225 27.85 18.07 2.82
C GLU A 225 29.19 17.86 2.10
N LEU A 226 29.16 17.25 0.91
CA LEU A 226 30.33 17.10 0.05
C LEU A 226 30.94 18.45 -0.34
N LYS A 227 30.10 19.38 -0.80
CA LYS A 227 30.56 20.72 -1.19
C LYS A 227 31.17 21.48 -0.01
N ALA A 228 30.54 21.42 1.16
CA ALA A 228 31.08 22.07 2.36
C ALA A 228 32.45 21.49 2.78
N GLN A 229 32.62 20.17 2.66
CA GLN A 229 33.90 19.50 2.96
C GLN A 229 34.97 19.83 1.92
N GLU A 230 34.62 19.89 0.63
CA GLU A 230 35.50 20.35 -0.44
C GLU A 230 35.99 21.77 -0.19
N ASP A 231 35.08 22.70 0.10
CA ASP A 231 35.42 24.10 0.40
C ASP A 231 36.33 24.19 1.64
N HIS A 232 36.07 23.39 2.68
CA HIS A 232 36.90 23.37 3.88
C HIS A 232 38.32 22.88 3.59
N ILE A 233 38.49 21.72 2.95
CA ILE A 233 39.81 21.14 2.67
C ILE A 233 40.59 22.00 1.67
N ASN A 234 39.92 22.58 0.66
CA ASN A 234 40.55 23.51 -0.27
C ASN A 234 41.10 24.76 0.44
N ASN A 235 40.39 25.26 1.45
CA ASN A 235 40.90 26.37 2.28
C ASN A 235 42.10 25.93 3.13
N GLU A 236 42.11 24.72 3.68
CA GLU A 236 43.25 24.19 4.43
C GLU A 236 44.49 24.00 3.55
N LEU A 237 44.31 23.47 2.33
CA LEU A 237 45.38 23.37 1.33
C LEU A 237 45.96 24.74 0.99
N LYS A 238 45.11 25.74 0.74
CA LYS A 238 45.56 27.12 0.46
C LYS A 238 46.32 27.75 1.63
N ASN A 239 45.92 27.45 2.86
CA ASN A 239 46.64 27.91 4.05
C ASN A 239 47.98 27.17 4.21
N LEU A 240 48.04 25.89 3.88
CA LEU A 240 49.25 25.07 3.88
C LEU A 240 50.26 25.55 2.83
N ASP A 241 49.81 25.91 1.63
CA ASP A 241 50.62 26.52 0.57
C ASP A 241 51.26 27.82 1.06
N ARG A 242 50.45 28.71 1.65
CA ARG A 242 50.93 29.97 2.23
C ARG A 242 51.94 29.74 3.34
N TRP A 243 51.70 28.77 4.22
CA TRP A 243 52.63 28.42 5.29
C TRP A 243 53.97 27.92 4.75
N LYS A 244 53.97 27.09 3.70
CA LYS A 244 55.19 26.63 3.03
C LYS A 244 55.98 27.81 2.47
N ASP A 245 55.33 28.65 1.66
CA ASP A 245 55.98 29.80 1.02
C ASP A 245 56.56 30.78 2.06
N GLU A 246 55.80 31.04 3.13
CA GLU A 246 56.23 31.90 4.23
C GLU A 246 57.41 31.31 5.02
N SER A 247 57.38 30.00 5.26
CA SER A 247 58.45 29.30 5.99
C SER A 247 59.74 29.27 5.20
N ILE A 248 59.68 28.94 3.89
CA ILE A 248 60.82 28.95 2.99
C ILE A 248 61.45 30.36 2.96
N ARG A 249 60.63 31.40 2.78
CA ARG A 249 61.12 32.79 2.73
C ARG A 249 61.83 33.22 4.01
N ARG A 250 61.31 32.83 5.18
CA ARG A 250 61.95 33.14 6.48
C ARG A 250 63.29 32.43 6.64
N ILE A 251 63.35 31.14 6.28
CA ILE A 251 64.58 30.36 6.33
C ILE A 251 65.62 30.96 5.38
N GLU A 252 65.25 31.21 4.13
CA GLU A 252 66.13 31.84 3.13
C GLU A 252 66.65 33.19 3.63
N SER A 253 65.76 34.09 4.05
CA SER A 253 66.15 35.40 4.55
C SER A 253 67.09 35.33 5.76
N PHE A 254 66.89 34.37 6.69
CA PHE A 254 67.71 34.22 7.87
C PHE A 254 69.12 33.71 7.55
N TYR A 255 69.22 32.65 6.73
CA TYR A 255 70.51 32.07 6.35
C TYR A 255 71.27 32.95 5.37
N ASP A 256 70.60 33.56 4.40
CA ASP A 256 71.24 34.46 3.43
C ASP A 256 71.84 35.69 4.11
N ALA A 257 71.15 36.28 5.10
CA ALA A 257 71.69 37.39 5.89
C ALA A 257 72.94 36.98 6.71
N LYS A 258 72.95 35.76 7.27
CA LYS A 258 74.11 35.25 8.00
C LYS A 258 75.30 34.97 7.08
N ILE A 259 75.04 34.37 5.91
CA ILE A 259 76.06 34.08 4.91
C ILE A 259 76.63 35.38 4.35
N GLU A 260 75.79 36.36 4.03
CA GLU A 260 76.23 37.69 3.55
C GLU A 260 77.10 38.41 4.58
N ALA A 261 76.78 38.29 5.88
CA ALA A 261 77.61 38.86 6.94
C ALA A 261 79.00 38.19 7.02
N ILE A 262 79.08 36.87 6.84
CA ILE A 262 80.36 36.14 6.77
C ILE A 262 81.12 36.52 5.49
N ASP A 263 80.43 36.62 4.34
CA ASP A 263 81.04 37.02 3.08
C ASP A 263 81.66 38.42 3.16
N LYS A 264 80.99 39.38 3.82
CA LYS A 264 81.55 40.71 4.08
C LYS A 264 82.83 40.64 4.91
N GLN A 265 82.84 39.83 5.98
CA GLN A 265 84.03 39.62 6.82
C GLN A 265 85.18 39.00 6.02
N LEU A 266 84.89 38.01 5.18
CA LEU A 266 85.88 37.35 4.32
C LEU A 266 86.48 38.31 3.29
N VAL A 267 85.68 39.20 2.69
CA VAL A 267 86.15 40.23 1.73
C VAL A 267 87.07 41.26 2.41
N GLU A 268 86.78 41.64 3.66
CA GLU A 268 87.61 42.57 4.43
C GLU A 268 88.98 41.96 4.84
N GLU A 269 89.09 40.63 4.90
CA GLU A 269 90.29 39.92 5.36
C GLU A 269 91.26 39.46 4.24
N ASP A 270 90.98 39.73 2.96
CA ASP A 270 91.67 39.04 1.86
C ASP A 270 93.06 39.59 1.47
N LYS A 271 94.11 38.76 1.61
CA LYS A 271 95.34 38.68 0.78
C LYS A 271 96.05 37.31 0.95
N ALA A 272 96.18 36.60 -0.19
CA ALA A 272 97.09 35.51 -0.59
C ALA A 272 97.55 34.42 0.42
N ASP A 273 97.19 33.17 0.09
CA ASP A 273 97.57 31.92 0.79
C ASP A 273 99.03 31.47 0.56
N LYS A 274 99.80 31.26 1.65
CA LYS A 274 101.05 30.45 1.67
C LYS A 274 101.27 29.65 2.96
N ASN A 275 100.24 28.96 3.43
CA ASN A 275 100.21 28.23 4.71
C ASN A 275 101.40 27.28 5.00
N ALA A 276 101.82 26.47 4.02
CA ALA A 276 102.84 25.43 4.24
C ALA A 276 104.29 25.97 4.29
N GLU A 277 104.57 27.03 3.53
CA GLU A 277 105.87 27.71 3.54
C GLU A 277 105.99 28.61 4.78
N GLU A 278 104.91 29.28 5.17
CA GLU A 278 104.82 30.11 6.38
C GLU A 278 105.08 29.30 7.66
N LEU A 279 104.47 28.12 7.81
CA LEU A 279 104.69 27.30 9.02
C LEU A 279 106.15 26.83 9.13
N LYS A 280 106.77 26.47 7.99
CA LYS A 280 108.20 26.15 7.95
C LYS A 280 109.05 27.37 8.32
N LYS A 281 108.68 28.55 7.82
CA LYS A 281 109.40 29.80 8.07
C LYS A 281 109.25 30.29 9.52
N ILE A 282 108.07 30.13 10.12
CA ILE A 282 107.82 30.35 11.56
C ILE A 282 108.74 29.46 12.39
N ASN A 283 108.77 28.14 12.14
CA ASN A 283 109.66 27.22 12.87
C ASN A 283 111.15 27.54 12.65
N GLN A 284 111.54 27.99 11.45
CA GLN A 284 112.91 28.41 11.15
C GLN A 284 113.31 29.70 11.89
N LEU A 285 112.39 30.66 11.99
CA LEU A 285 112.63 31.91 12.72
C LEU A 285 112.62 31.70 14.24
N GLU A 286 111.77 30.81 14.77
CA GLU A 286 111.78 30.39 16.18
C GLU A 286 113.12 29.74 16.55
N THR A 287 113.61 28.81 15.72
CA THR A 287 114.92 28.18 15.95
C THR A 287 116.07 29.18 15.79
N ALA A 288 116.04 30.07 14.80
CA ALA A 288 117.06 31.11 14.64
C ALA A 288 117.10 32.08 15.84
N LEU A 289 115.94 32.44 16.43
CA LEU A 289 115.86 33.29 17.62
C LEU A 289 116.48 32.62 18.86
N GLU A 290 116.42 31.29 18.95
CA GLU A 290 116.94 30.52 20.09
C GLU A 290 118.48 30.41 20.07
N TYR A 291 119.09 30.40 18.89
CA TYR A 291 120.55 30.31 18.71
C TYR A 291 121.24 31.63 18.36
N GLU A 292 120.49 32.74 18.19
CA GLU A 292 121.05 34.07 17.92
C GLU A 292 121.51 34.77 19.21
N HIS A 293 122.78 35.18 19.23
CA HIS A 293 123.43 35.79 20.41
C HIS A 293 123.58 37.31 20.29
N ASN A 294 123.31 37.89 19.12
CA ASN A 294 123.30 39.34 18.92
C ASN A 294 121.89 39.92 19.19
N GLU A 295 121.77 40.80 20.19
CA GLU A 295 120.51 41.44 20.58
C GLU A 295 119.82 42.20 19.44
N PHE A 296 120.57 42.82 18.54
CA PHE A 296 119.98 43.54 17.40
C PHE A 296 119.32 42.57 16.41
N ASN A 297 120.00 41.48 16.06
CA ASN A 297 119.47 40.46 15.16
C ASN A 297 118.25 39.75 15.78
N LYS A 298 118.28 39.51 17.10
CA LYS A 298 117.18 38.89 17.85
C LYS A 298 115.89 39.72 17.76
N ILE A 299 115.99 41.05 17.86
CA ILE A 299 114.85 41.96 17.72
C ILE A 299 114.25 41.89 16.30
N GLU A 300 115.09 41.81 15.28
CA GLU A 300 114.65 41.74 13.88
C GLU A 300 113.95 40.40 13.56
N ILE A 301 114.53 39.27 14.02
CA ILE A 301 113.93 37.93 13.89
C ILE A 301 112.59 37.86 14.63
N GLN A 302 112.51 38.41 15.85
CA GLN A 302 111.26 38.46 16.63
C GLN A 302 110.17 39.27 15.92
N LYS A 303 110.55 40.37 15.26
CA LYS A 303 109.62 41.20 14.50
C LYS A 303 109.07 40.47 13.27
N GLU A 304 109.92 39.75 12.54
CA GLU A 304 109.48 38.92 11.40
C GLU A 304 108.58 37.77 11.84
N LEU A 305 108.93 37.09 12.93
CA LEU A 305 108.13 36.02 13.53
C LEU A 305 106.74 36.53 13.97
N ASN A 306 106.67 37.66 14.67
CA ASN A 306 105.41 38.24 15.11
C ASN A 306 104.51 38.63 13.92
N ASN A 307 105.09 39.10 12.82
CA ASN A 307 104.33 39.41 11.61
C ASN A 307 103.75 38.14 10.97
N LEU A 308 104.55 37.07 10.84
CA LEU A 308 104.09 35.79 10.28
C LEU A 308 103.04 35.10 11.16
N LEU A 309 103.17 35.17 12.49
CA LEU A 309 102.16 34.65 13.42
C LEU A 309 100.82 35.38 13.24
N LYS A 310 100.85 36.71 13.10
CA LYS A 310 99.66 37.53 12.86
C LYS A 310 99.00 37.23 11.51
N GLU A 311 99.77 36.98 10.46
CA GLU A 311 99.25 36.57 9.15
C GLU A 311 98.62 35.17 9.21
N ARG A 312 99.25 34.23 9.95
CA ARG A 312 98.74 32.88 10.16
C ARG A 312 97.42 32.87 10.95
N GLU A 313 97.30 33.67 12.02
CA GLU A 313 96.07 33.81 12.80
C GLU A 313 94.90 34.30 11.94
N LYS A 314 95.13 35.30 11.08
CA LYS A 314 94.13 35.80 10.13
C LYS A 314 93.66 34.71 9.17
N ARG A 315 94.57 33.90 8.63
CA ARG A 315 94.20 32.80 7.73
C ARG A 315 93.40 31.70 8.44
N ILE A 316 93.78 31.33 9.67
CA ILE A 316 93.03 30.35 10.47
C ILE A 316 91.60 30.86 10.73
N HIS A 317 91.46 32.15 11.05
CA HIS A 317 90.15 32.78 11.20
C HIS A 317 89.32 32.71 9.89
N LYS A 318 89.93 33.01 8.75
CA LYS A 318 89.31 32.86 7.42
C LYS A 318 88.83 31.43 7.14
N GLU A 319 89.67 30.43 7.41
CA GLU A 319 89.30 29.01 7.26
C GLU A 319 88.14 28.60 8.19
N GLN A 320 88.07 29.18 9.40
CA GLN A 320 86.95 28.96 10.31
C GLN A 320 85.66 29.60 9.79
N LEU A 321 85.73 30.83 9.26
CA LEU A 321 84.60 31.52 8.65
C LEU A 321 84.07 30.76 7.42
N GLU A 322 84.95 30.26 6.55
CA GLU A 322 84.53 29.48 5.37
C GLU A 322 83.86 28.16 5.78
N LYS A 323 84.41 27.44 6.77
CA LYS A 323 83.76 26.24 7.33
C LYS A 323 82.41 26.55 7.94
N GLN A 324 82.29 27.69 8.64
CA GLN A 324 81.02 28.12 9.23
C GLN A 324 79.98 28.44 8.15
N LYS A 325 80.40 29.07 7.05
CA LYS A 325 79.57 29.32 5.87
C LYS A 325 79.07 28.03 5.23
N GLU A 326 79.97 27.08 4.97
CA GLU A 326 79.59 25.75 4.43
C GLU A 326 78.60 25.01 5.34
N GLN A 327 78.80 25.09 6.66
CA GLN A 327 77.91 24.49 7.64
C GLN A 327 76.52 25.13 7.60
N LEU A 328 76.44 26.47 7.57
CA LEU A 328 75.18 27.20 7.46
C LEU A 328 74.44 26.88 6.16
N GLN A 329 75.16 26.70 5.04
CA GLN A 329 74.54 26.30 3.77
C GLN A 329 73.92 24.90 3.86
N LYS A 330 74.61 23.94 4.49
CA LYS A 330 74.08 22.58 4.72
C LYS A 330 72.87 22.60 5.65
N GLU A 331 72.90 23.40 6.71
CA GLU A 331 71.77 23.58 7.63
C GLU A 331 70.55 24.18 6.91
N LYS A 332 70.74 25.22 6.10
CA LYS A 332 69.71 25.80 5.23
C LYS A 332 69.07 24.74 4.34
N GLU A 333 69.87 23.96 3.61
CA GLU A 333 69.35 22.90 2.72
C GLU A 333 68.55 21.83 3.48
N ASN A 334 69.01 21.45 4.66
CA ASN A 334 68.32 20.45 5.49
C ASN A 334 66.99 20.98 6.03
N GLU A 335 66.93 22.23 6.49
CA GLU A 335 65.68 22.84 6.93
C GLU A 335 64.68 22.99 5.79
N LEU A 336 65.11 23.41 4.60
CA LEU A 336 64.26 23.50 3.42
C LEU A 336 63.70 22.13 2.99
N LYS A 337 64.53 21.07 3.04
CA LYS A 337 64.08 19.69 2.80
C LYS A 337 63.04 19.26 3.84
N ASN A 338 63.25 19.57 5.11
CA ASN A 338 62.32 19.23 6.18
C ASN A 338 60.96 19.93 6.00
N ILE A 339 60.94 21.24 5.69
CA ILE A 339 59.70 21.98 5.40
C ILE A 339 58.96 21.36 4.22
N ASN A 340 59.66 21.04 3.13
CA ASN A 340 59.05 20.37 1.98
C ASN A 340 58.47 19.00 2.35
N SER A 341 59.18 18.20 3.15
CA SER A 341 58.68 16.90 3.61
C SER A 341 57.40 17.00 4.45
N ILE A 342 57.34 17.96 5.38
CA ILE A 342 56.15 18.21 6.22
C ILE A 342 54.98 18.67 5.35
N TYR A 343 55.23 19.59 4.42
CA TYR A 343 54.24 20.08 3.47
C TYR A 343 53.64 18.94 2.64
N GLU A 344 54.46 18.12 1.98
CA GLU A 344 53.96 17.03 1.13
C GLU A 344 53.18 15.99 1.94
N SER A 345 53.65 15.65 3.15
CA SER A 345 52.94 14.71 4.03
C SER A 345 51.56 15.25 4.46
N ASN A 346 51.48 16.52 4.86
CA ASN A 346 50.21 17.15 5.23
C ASN A 346 49.26 17.27 4.04
N ARG A 347 49.79 17.68 2.88
CA ARG A 347 49.03 17.81 1.65
C ARG A 347 48.42 16.47 1.22
N GLN A 348 49.22 15.40 1.19
CA GLN A 348 48.73 14.05 0.88
C GLN A 348 47.65 13.58 1.87
N SER A 349 47.79 13.89 3.15
CA SER A 349 46.79 13.56 4.17
C SER A 349 45.45 14.26 3.90
N LEU A 350 45.49 15.56 3.60
CA LEU A 350 44.30 16.36 3.28
C LEU A 350 43.63 15.90 1.98
N GLU A 351 44.42 15.66 0.92
CA GLU A 351 43.91 15.14 -0.35
C GLU A 351 43.26 13.76 -0.17
N LYS A 352 43.86 12.89 0.64
CA LYS A 352 43.30 11.56 0.95
C LYS A 352 41.99 11.66 1.75
N GLN A 353 41.91 12.54 2.75
CA GLN A 353 40.67 12.75 3.50
C GLN A 353 39.52 13.20 2.60
N LEU A 354 39.80 14.07 1.62
CA LEU A 354 38.80 14.51 0.66
C LEU A 354 38.33 13.35 -0.23
N GLU A 355 39.25 12.52 -0.72
CA GLU A 355 38.93 11.38 -1.56
C GLU A 355 38.11 10.31 -0.81
N ASP A 356 38.49 10.00 0.43
CA ASP A 356 37.74 9.07 1.29
C ASP A 356 36.30 9.58 1.52
N TYR A 357 36.13 10.89 1.71
CA TYR A 357 34.82 11.51 1.91
C TYR A 357 33.97 11.56 0.63
N ARG A 358 34.59 11.82 -0.53
CA ARG A 358 33.94 11.68 -1.85
C ARG A 358 33.43 10.27 -2.08
N SER A 359 34.26 9.26 -1.78
CA SER A 359 33.88 7.85 -1.89
C SER A 359 32.71 7.49 -0.96
N PHE A 360 32.70 8.01 0.26
CA PHE A 360 31.60 7.84 1.20
C PHE A 360 30.29 8.43 0.66
N CYS A 361 30.30 9.70 0.21
CA CYS A 361 29.12 10.36 -0.35
C CYS A 361 28.60 9.61 -1.58
N ALA A 362 29.48 9.20 -2.49
CA ALA A 362 29.10 8.43 -3.68
C ALA A 362 28.39 7.10 -3.35
N LYS A 363 28.81 6.41 -2.28
CA LYS A 363 28.13 5.19 -1.79
C LYS A 363 26.75 5.52 -1.21
N LYS A 364 26.61 6.64 -0.52
CA LYS A 364 25.37 7.08 0.14
C LYS A 364 24.35 7.70 -0.82
N THR A 365 24.80 8.26 -1.93
CA THR A 365 23.93 8.83 -2.98
C THR A 365 23.53 7.81 -4.06
N ASN A 366 23.97 6.56 -3.95
CA ASN A 366 23.49 5.50 -4.83
C ASN A 366 21.98 5.25 -4.57
N ASP A 367 21.21 5.08 -5.64
CA ASP A 367 19.76 4.89 -5.59
C ASP A 367 19.30 3.81 -4.61
N ALA A 368 20.01 2.67 -4.54
CA ALA A 368 19.67 1.59 -3.61
C ALA A 368 19.91 1.97 -2.14
N ALA A 369 20.96 2.76 -1.86
CA ALA A 369 21.26 3.24 -0.52
C ALA A 369 20.26 4.32 -0.09
N LEU A 370 19.89 5.23 -0.99
CA LEU A 370 18.87 6.25 -0.76
C LEU A 370 17.48 5.61 -0.53
N GLN A 371 17.14 4.58 -1.30
CA GLN A 371 15.90 3.82 -1.13
C GLN A 371 15.85 3.16 0.26
N ALA A 372 16.88 2.40 0.63
CA ALA A 372 16.93 1.72 1.92
C ALA A 372 16.91 2.69 3.11
N GLU A 373 17.58 3.84 2.99
CA GLU A 373 17.61 4.86 4.04
C GLU A 373 16.27 5.62 4.15
N ALA A 374 15.58 5.86 3.03
CA ALA A 374 14.23 6.41 3.01
C ALA A 374 13.20 5.45 3.65
N GLU A 375 13.24 4.17 3.28
CA GLU A 375 12.40 3.12 3.88
C GLU A 375 12.64 2.99 5.38
N ARG A 376 13.91 3.03 5.82
CA ARG A 376 14.27 3.02 7.24
C ARG A 376 13.70 4.21 8.00
N ILE A 377 13.80 5.43 7.45
CA ILE A 377 13.24 6.65 8.08
C ILE A 377 11.72 6.52 8.26
N ILE A 378 11.03 5.97 7.26
CA ILE A 378 9.58 5.73 7.33
C ILE A 378 9.24 4.67 8.40
N MET A 379 10.03 3.59 8.49
CA MET A 379 9.84 2.53 9.50
C MET A 379 10.13 3.03 10.92
N ASP A 380 11.22 3.77 11.12
CA ASP A 380 11.64 4.22 12.45
C ASP A 380 10.67 5.25 13.05
N ASN A 381 10.08 6.10 12.22
CA ASN A 381 9.08 7.08 12.66
C ASN A 381 7.69 6.46 12.95
N ASN A 382 7.46 5.19 12.60
CA ASN A 382 6.19 4.47 12.79
C ASN A 382 6.36 3.18 13.64
N GLN A 383 7.39 3.09 14.49
CA GLN A 383 7.73 1.85 15.22
C GLN A 383 6.59 1.29 16.09
N LYS A 384 5.75 2.15 16.68
CA LYS A 384 4.63 1.70 17.55
C LYS A 384 3.46 1.17 16.72
N GLU A 385 3.13 1.86 15.64
CA GLU A 385 2.09 1.44 14.70
C GLU A 385 2.49 0.19 13.89
N ILE A 386 3.77 0.02 13.54
CA ILE A 386 4.27 -1.20 12.87
C ILE A 386 4.22 -2.41 13.80
N ILE A 387 4.49 -2.21 15.09
CA ILE A 387 4.38 -3.29 16.10
C ILE A 387 2.91 -3.66 16.34
N GLU A 388 2.00 -2.69 16.46
CA GLU A 388 0.55 -2.95 16.54
C GLU A 388 0.01 -3.62 15.27
N LEU A 389 0.52 -3.24 14.09
CA LEU A 389 0.23 -3.88 12.82
C LEU A 389 0.70 -5.35 12.85
N LEU A 390 1.97 -5.61 13.16
CA LEU A 390 2.51 -6.98 13.25
C LEU A 390 1.74 -7.86 14.25
N HIS A 391 1.30 -7.31 15.38
CA HIS A 391 0.45 -8.00 16.34
C HIS A 391 -0.99 -8.25 15.83
N SER A 392 -1.54 -7.35 15.02
CA SER A 392 -2.90 -7.49 14.44
C SER A 392 -3.00 -8.55 13.33
N TYR A 393 -1.87 -8.98 12.75
CA TYR A 393 -1.82 -9.96 11.64
C TYR A 393 -1.34 -11.35 12.08
N GLU A 394 -1.19 -11.63 13.38
CA GLU A 394 -0.71 -12.94 13.88
C GLU A 394 -1.64 -14.11 13.49
N GLU A 395 -2.95 -13.86 13.34
CA GLU A 395 -3.93 -14.84 12.80
C GLU A 395 -4.00 -14.89 11.26
N ALA A 396 -3.61 -13.82 10.57
CA ALA A 396 -3.78 -13.66 9.12
C ALA A 396 -2.64 -14.27 8.28
N TYR A 397 -1.57 -14.75 8.91
CA TYR A 397 -0.48 -15.48 8.25
C TYR A 397 -0.90 -16.80 7.56
N GLN A 398 -2.17 -17.23 7.73
CA GLN A 398 -2.69 -18.45 7.11
C GLN A 398 -3.24 -18.27 5.68
N GLN A 399 -3.36 -17.05 5.15
CA GLN A 399 -3.89 -16.85 3.78
C GLN A 399 -2.88 -16.14 2.87
N ALA A 400 -2.20 -16.94 2.05
CA ALA A 400 -1.22 -16.49 1.07
C ALA A 400 -1.89 -15.78 -0.13
N GLY A 401 -1.38 -14.62 -0.56
CA GLY A 401 -1.79 -14.01 -1.83
C GLY A 401 -1.49 -12.51 -2.07
N GLN A 402 -1.21 -11.70 -1.04
CA GLN A 402 -0.98 -10.25 -1.20
C GLN A 402 0.50 -9.83 -1.11
N SER A 403 0.87 -8.79 -1.87
CA SER A 403 2.19 -8.17 -1.82
C SER A 403 2.38 -7.29 -0.57
N LEU A 404 3.63 -7.08 -0.13
CA LEU A 404 3.95 -6.26 1.05
C LEU A 404 3.41 -4.81 0.93
N GLY A 405 3.37 -4.26 -0.28
CA GLY A 405 2.82 -2.94 -0.56
C GLY A 405 1.30 -2.85 -0.38
N GLU A 406 0.54 -3.88 -0.77
CA GLU A 406 -0.92 -3.94 -0.53
C GLU A 406 -1.25 -4.04 0.96
N LYS A 407 -0.41 -4.76 1.74
CA LYS A 407 -0.55 -4.91 3.19
C LYS A 407 -0.23 -3.63 3.97
N LEU A 408 0.72 -2.83 3.48
CA LEU A 408 1.06 -1.51 4.04
C LEU A 408 -0.07 -0.50 3.87
N VAL A 409 -0.71 -0.48 2.69
CA VAL A 409 -1.82 0.44 2.38
C VAL A 409 -3.04 0.19 3.29
N GLU A 410 -3.35 -1.08 3.58
CA GLU A 410 -4.47 -1.46 4.44
C GLU A 410 -4.25 -1.03 5.91
N GLY A 411 -2.99 -1.10 6.38
CA GLY A 411 -2.59 -0.65 7.72
C GLY A 411 -2.52 0.86 7.91
N PHE A 412 -2.21 1.64 6.86
CA PHE A 412 -2.04 3.09 6.95
C PHE A 412 -3.32 3.91 6.68
N LYS A 413 -4.42 3.26 6.27
CA LYS A 413 -5.70 3.88 5.88
C LYS A 413 -6.29 4.90 6.89
N PRO A 414 -6.21 4.71 8.23
CA PRO A 414 -6.79 5.69 9.17
C PRO A 414 -5.89 6.88 9.53
N LYS A 415 -4.61 6.92 9.15
CA LYS A 415 -3.63 7.94 9.63
C LYS A 415 -2.99 8.82 8.56
N ILE A 416 -3.49 8.82 7.32
CA ILE A 416 -2.96 9.64 6.22
C ILE A 416 -2.97 11.15 6.52
N GLU A 417 -3.91 11.64 7.34
CA GLU A 417 -3.94 13.05 7.76
C GLU A 417 -2.89 13.37 8.84
N GLU A 418 -2.64 12.48 9.81
CA GLU A 418 -1.52 12.65 10.78
C GLU A 418 -0.14 12.62 10.09
N LEU A 419 -0.01 11.86 9.00
CA LEU A 419 1.21 11.80 8.19
C LEU A 419 1.50 13.10 7.43
N LYS A 420 0.48 13.87 7.02
CA LYS A 420 0.70 15.18 6.38
C LYS A 420 1.28 16.20 7.36
N ASP A 421 0.78 16.23 8.59
CA ASP A 421 1.29 17.10 9.66
C ASP A 421 2.71 16.69 10.09
N MET A 422 3.01 15.40 10.04
CA MET A 422 4.34 14.86 10.33
C MET A 422 5.37 15.18 9.23
N ILE A 423 4.97 15.22 7.95
CA ILE A 423 5.85 15.67 6.85
C ILE A 423 6.28 17.12 7.04
N ALA A 424 5.37 17.97 7.51
CA ALA A 424 5.68 19.36 7.84
C ALA A 424 6.68 19.46 9.01
N SER A 425 6.51 18.65 10.06
CA SER A 425 7.42 18.64 11.21
C SER A 425 8.79 18.02 10.91
N ILE A 426 8.85 17.02 10.01
CA ILE A 426 10.12 16.42 9.55
C ILE A 426 10.87 17.43 8.69
N GLN A 427 10.21 18.16 7.79
CA GLN A 427 10.86 19.24 7.04
C GLN A 427 11.39 20.34 7.97
N GLU A 428 10.63 20.74 9.00
CA GLU A 428 11.05 21.75 9.97
C GLU A 428 12.23 21.29 10.85
N SER A 429 12.20 20.06 11.35
CA SER A 429 13.31 19.49 12.13
C SER A 429 14.58 19.28 11.30
N PHE A 430 14.45 19.00 9.99
CA PHE A 430 15.58 18.92 9.05
C PHE A 430 16.22 20.29 8.83
N GLU A 431 15.42 21.35 8.68
CA GLU A 431 15.88 22.74 8.56
C GLU A 431 16.61 23.20 9.84
N VAL A 432 16.10 22.86 11.02
CA VAL A 432 16.72 23.15 12.33
C VAL A 432 18.05 22.40 12.50
N ALA A 433 18.09 21.10 12.18
CA ALA A 433 19.31 20.29 12.25
C ALA A 433 20.38 20.79 11.27
N ARG A 434 19.99 21.17 10.04
CA ARG A 434 20.88 21.77 9.04
C ARG A 434 21.48 23.09 9.53
N ASN A 435 20.65 24.00 10.04
CA ASN A 435 21.11 25.31 10.54
C ASN A 435 22.01 25.18 11.77
N SER A 436 21.73 24.22 12.65
CA SER A 436 22.58 23.92 13.81
C SER A 436 23.93 23.32 13.42
N ALA A 437 23.96 22.41 12.45
CA ALA A 437 25.20 21.81 11.93
C ALA A 437 26.09 22.86 11.26
N LEU A 438 25.52 23.70 10.37
CA LEU A 438 26.20 24.82 9.73
C LEU A 438 26.76 25.82 10.75
N ASN A 439 25.99 26.17 11.79
CA ASN A 439 26.44 27.04 12.87
C ASN A 439 27.56 26.42 13.72
N SER A 440 27.53 25.11 13.96
CA SER A 440 28.59 24.41 14.70
C SER A 440 29.91 24.31 13.91
N MET A 441 29.81 24.23 12.58
CA MET A 441 30.95 24.22 11.66
C MET A 441 31.56 25.63 11.54
N ALA A 442 30.73 26.67 11.51
CA ALA A 442 31.13 28.08 11.61
C ALA A 442 31.72 28.45 13.00
N ALA A 443 31.25 27.82 14.07
CA ALA A 443 31.79 27.98 15.43
C ALA A 443 33.18 27.34 15.58
N ARG A 444 33.42 26.20 14.91
CA ARG A 444 34.74 25.55 14.88
C ARG A 444 35.80 26.36 14.11
N SER A 445 35.41 27.03 13.02
CA SER A 445 36.30 27.92 12.27
C SER A 445 36.58 29.26 12.99
N SER A 446 35.66 29.75 13.82
CA SER A 446 35.87 30.92 14.67
C SER A 446 36.72 30.60 15.92
N ALA A 447 36.64 29.39 16.48
CA ALA A 447 37.54 28.94 17.55
C ALA A 447 39.01 28.84 17.08
N ILE A 448 39.27 28.45 15.82
CA ILE A 448 40.61 28.43 15.22
C ILE A 448 41.11 29.87 14.94
N ASN A 449 40.25 30.78 14.49
CA ASN A 449 40.59 32.21 14.36
C ASN A 449 40.87 32.88 15.72
N SER A 450 40.24 32.44 16.82
CA SER A 450 40.51 32.97 18.16
C SER A 450 41.88 32.57 18.73
N ILE A 451 42.47 31.46 18.24
CA ILE A 451 43.87 31.09 18.51
C ILE A 451 44.82 32.01 17.74
N GLN A 452 44.40 32.48 16.55
CA GLN A 452 45.13 33.47 15.75
C GLN A 452 45.11 34.87 16.38
N GLN A 453 44.09 35.19 17.19
CA GLN A 453 43.91 36.50 17.83
C GLN A 453 44.66 36.66 19.16
N CYS A 454 45.13 35.57 19.77
CA CYS A 454 46.01 35.64 20.94
C CYS A 454 47.46 36.03 20.60
N SER A 455 47.77 36.25 19.32
CA SER A 455 49.10 36.69 18.86
C SER A 455 49.15 38.17 18.42
N SER A 456 48.05 38.91 18.60
CA SER A 456 47.95 40.31 18.15
C SER A 456 48.07 41.36 19.27
N ASN A 457 48.12 40.95 20.54
CA ASN A 457 48.22 41.88 21.67
C ASN A 457 49.59 41.81 22.34
N ALA A 458 50.57 42.48 21.72
CA ALA A 458 51.72 43.02 22.43
C ALA A 458 51.88 44.49 22.03
N SER A 459 51.26 45.35 22.83
CA SER A 459 51.48 46.79 22.81
C SER A 459 52.94 47.11 23.16
N SER A 460 53.44 48.15 22.52
CA SER A 460 54.75 48.77 22.63
C SER A 460 55.34 48.86 24.05
N THR A 461 56.59 48.42 24.22
CA THR A 461 57.61 49.09 25.05
C THR A 461 59.01 48.74 24.56
N SER A 462 59.88 49.76 24.53
CA SER A 462 61.25 49.77 24.04
C SER A 462 62.20 48.74 24.66
N ILE A 463 63.06 48.19 23.79
CA ILE A 463 64.52 47.97 23.91
C ILE A 463 65.04 47.53 25.29
N ASP A 464 65.55 46.30 25.39
CA ASP A 464 66.96 46.12 25.76
C ASP A 464 67.58 44.85 25.19
N ASN A 465 68.82 44.98 24.77
CA ASN A 465 69.62 43.99 24.06
C ASN A 465 70.31 43.08 25.09
N SER A 466 70.73 41.88 24.67
CA SER A 466 71.54 40.89 25.41
C SER A 466 70.82 39.91 26.36
N ARG A 467 70.42 38.76 25.81
CA ARG A 467 70.87 37.42 26.25
C ARG A 467 70.26 36.37 25.32
N SER A 468 71.14 35.58 24.69
CA SER A 468 70.80 34.34 24.02
C SER A 468 70.11 33.40 25.02
N VAL A 469 68.78 33.32 24.93
CA VAL A 469 68.04 32.17 25.42
C VAL A 469 67.71 31.38 24.18
N VAL A 470 68.48 30.32 23.95
CA VAL A 470 68.13 29.25 23.01
C VAL A 470 66.83 28.66 23.52
N ASN A 471 65.71 29.14 23.00
CA ASN A 471 64.42 28.57 23.33
C ASN A 471 64.29 27.25 22.57
N HIS A 472 64.64 26.14 23.23
CA HIS A 472 64.17 24.81 22.84
C HIS A 472 62.67 24.71 23.12
N ASN A 473 61.87 25.47 22.37
CA ASN A 473 60.45 25.18 22.29
C ASN A 473 60.32 23.92 21.42
N SER A 474 60.40 22.77 22.07
CA SER A 474 59.76 21.58 21.54
C SER A 474 58.27 21.89 21.48
N PHE A 475 57.79 22.36 20.33
CA PHE A 475 56.38 22.29 20.00
C PHE A 475 56.04 20.82 19.84
N THR A 476 55.79 20.15 20.96
CA THR A 476 54.97 18.97 20.94
C THR A 476 53.60 19.45 20.50
N PHE A 477 53.22 19.10 19.27
CA PHE A 477 51.80 18.93 18.97
C PHE A 477 51.31 17.82 19.91
N ASN A 478 50.94 18.19 21.14
CA ASN A 478 49.87 17.47 21.82
C ASN A 478 48.61 17.79 21.03
N SER A 479 48.47 17.14 19.87
CA SER A 479 47.19 16.96 19.24
C SER A 479 46.29 16.42 20.35
N PRO A 480 45.18 17.10 20.73
CA PRO A 480 44.14 16.43 21.51
C PRO A 480 43.92 15.10 20.78
N ARG A 481 44.05 13.96 21.47
CA ARG A 481 43.99 12.64 20.85
C ARG A 481 42.82 12.65 19.86
N ALA A 482 43.13 12.70 18.56
CA ALA A 482 42.12 12.86 17.54
C ALA A 482 41.25 11.63 17.63
N LEU A 483 39.96 11.82 17.93
CA LEU A 483 39.00 10.72 17.93
C LEU A 483 39.11 10.10 16.54
N SER A 484 39.41 8.81 16.49
CA SER A 484 39.37 8.06 15.23
C SER A 484 37.98 8.24 14.59
N PRO A 485 37.85 8.10 13.26
CA PRO A 485 36.55 8.24 12.59
C PRO A 485 35.43 7.41 13.25
N SER A 486 35.76 6.22 13.77
CA SER A 486 34.85 5.38 14.57
C SER A 486 34.50 5.95 15.94
N GLU A 487 35.44 6.60 16.64
CA GLU A 487 35.17 7.27 17.91
C GLU A 487 34.41 8.59 17.75
N MET A 488 34.63 9.30 16.64
CA MET A 488 33.86 10.50 16.28
C MET A 488 32.42 10.13 15.88
N MET A 489 32.24 9.05 15.12
CA MET A 489 30.93 8.47 14.79
C MET A 489 30.20 7.96 16.04
N ARG A 490 30.88 7.26 16.96
CA ARG A 490 30.29 6.81 18.22
C ARG A 490 29.87 7.97 19.12
N LYS A 491 30.61 9.07 19.12
CA LYS A 491 30.26 10.28 19.89
C LYS A 491 29.07 11.03 19.28
N ASN A 492 29.00 11.11 17.94
CA ASN A 492 27.85 11.67 17.23
C ASN A 492 26.60 10.79 17.39
N GLU A 493 26.74 9.45 17.33
CA GLU A 493 25.63 8.52 17.54
C GLU A 493 25.08 8.58 18.99
N VAL A 494 25.96 8.68 19.99
CA VAL A 494 25.56 8.86 21.40
C VAL A 494 24.88 10.21 21.63
N MET A 495 25.33 11.27 20.95
CA MET A 495 24.70 12.59 21.02
C MET A 495 23.30 12.58 20.36
N ILE A 496 23.14 11.88 19.23
CA ILE A 496 21.85 11.68 18.54
C ILE A 496 20.89 10.83 19.40
N ARG A 497 21.36 9.77 20.07
CA ARG A 497 20.52 9.00 21.01
C ARG A 497 20.09 9.82 22.22
N ASN A 498 20.98 10.61 22.82
CA ASN A 498 20.64 11.43 23.98
C ASN A 498 19.66 12.56 23.63
N LEU A 499 19.70 13.11 22.41
CA LEU A 499 18.75 14.10 21.94
C LEU A 499 17.34 13.50 21.73
N ASN A 500 17.23 12.27 21.21
CA ASN A 500 15.96 11.55 21.08
C ASN A 500 15.32 11.16 22.44
N PHE A 501 16.13 10.98 23.49
CA PHE A 501 15.64 10.74 24.86
C PHE A 501 15.35 12.02 25.66
N SER A 502 15.85 13.18 25.22
CA SER A 502 15.64 14.47 25.90
C SER A 502 14.36 15.21 25.45
N THR A 503 13.68 14.68 24.43
CA THR A 503 12.45 15.24 23.85
C THR A 503 11.21 14.34 24.01
N SER A 504 11.26 13.36 24.93
CA SER A 504 10.06 12.64 25.40
C SER A 504 9.33 13.42 26.48
#